data_AF-A0A957FYM4-F1
#
_entry.id   AF-A0A957FYM4-F1
#
_cell.length_a   1.000
_cell.length_b   1.000
_cell.length_c   1.000
_cell.angle_alpha   90.00
_cell.angle_beta   90.00
_cell.angle_gamma   90.00
#
_symmetry.space_group_name_H-M   'P 1'
#
loop_
_entity.id
_entity.type
_entity.pdbx_description
1 polymer ?
#
loop_
_entity_poly.entity_id
_entity_poly.type
_entity_poly.pdbx_seq_one_letter_code
_entity_poly.pdbx_strand_id
1 'polypeptide(L)'
;MSEATKKRSKREPVRLQDIMPDEDTLVLGKSYDSTLMRRLLRYMLPYKQRLAYAVVLMILAAFTGVAAPWIIGKAIDEGIRGGSLSTLRMWTGAFAAVALVEWYANRGRISLMAYVGTKVVADLRQQLFRHLHSLSLNFFNNYSIGRLMSRLLSDVEVMQDFITWSIT
;
A
#
# COMPACT_ATOMS: atom_id res chain seq x y z
N MET A 1 45.75 -50.69 25.58
CA MET A 1 46.02 -49.29 25.16
C MET A 1 45.33 -48.98 23.83
N SER A 2 44.06 -49.40 23.72
CA SER A 2 43.21 -49.35 22.53
C SER A 2 41.99 -48.55 22.93
N GLU A 3 41.93 -47.26 22.59
CA GLU A 3 40.70 -46.46 22.72
C GLU A 3 40.77 -45.04 22.08
N ALA A 4 41.94 -44.58 21.63
CA ALA A 4 42.08 -43.22 21.11
C ALA A 4 41.78 -43.02 19.61
N THR A 5 41.38 -44.08 18.87
CA THR A 5 41.27 -44.02 17.39
C THR A 5 39.85 -44.17 16.85
N LYS A 6 38.80 -44.06 17.69
CA LYS A 6 37.40 -44.30 17.26
C LYS A 6 36.45 -43.13 17.53
N LYS A 7 36.89 -41.89 17.31
CA LYS A 7 35.99 -40.72 17.35
C LYS A 7 36.17 -39.74 16.20
N ARG A 8 36.56 -40.26 15.02
CA ARG A 8 36.77 -39.47 13.79
C ARG A 8 35.67 -39.62 12.73
N SER A 9 34.55 -40.29 13.02
CA SER A 9 33.51 -40.54 12.01
C SER A 9 32.17 -39.94 12.43
N LYS A 10 31.55 -39.23 11.47
CA LYS A 10 30.30 -38.44 11.52
C LYS A 10 30.44 -36.97 11.94
N ARG A 11 31.20 -36.20 11.17
CA ARG A 11 30.73 -34.84 10.84
C ARG A 11 30.04 -34.97 9.49
N GLU A 12 28.71 -35.07 9.52
CA GLU A 12 27.92 -34.93 8.30
C GLU A 12 28.27 -33.58 7.66
N PRO A 13 28.47 -33.49 6.33
CA PRO A 13 28.63 -32.19 5.69
C PRO A 13 27.34 -31.41 5.92
N VAL A 14 27.46 -30.27 6.63
CA VAL A 14 26.39 -29.28 6.76
C VAL A 14 25.88 -29.01 5.35
N ARG A 15 24.64 -29.41 5.07
CA ARG A 15 24.10 -29.29 3.72
C ARG A 15 23.87 -27.79 3.47
N LEU A 16 24.18 -27.29 2.28
CA LEU A 16 24.07 -25.85 1.97
C LEU A 16 22.65 -25.29 2.21
N GLN A 17 21.63 -26.16 2.12
CA GLN A 17 20.23 -25.93 2.51
C GLN A 17 20.01 -25.54 3.99
N ASP A 18 20.96 -25.84 4.90
CA ASP A 18 20.85 -25.47 6.31
C ASP A 18 21.44 -24.06 6.60
N ILE A 19 22.21 -23.51 5.65
CA ILE A 19 22.87 -22.19 5.75
C ILE A 19 22.09 -21.13 4.97
N MET A 20 21.44 -21.53 3.87
CA MET A 20 20.50 -20.69 3.12
C MET A 20 19.08 -20.96 3.62
N PRO A 21 18.49 -20.07 4.45
CA PRO A 21 17.05 -20.10 4.65
C PRO A 21 16.37 -20.01 3.28
N ASP A 22 15.42 -20.91 2.99
CA ASP A 22 14.61 -20.86 1.75
C ASP A 22 14.13 -19.42 1.53
N GLU A 23 14.16 -18.92 0.29
CA GLU A 23 13.70 -17.56 -0.02
C GLU A 23 12.27 -17.31 0.52
N ASP A 24 11.48 -18.37 0.64
CA ASP A 24 10.14 -18.40 1.23
C ASP A 24 10.13 -18.05 2.73
N THR A 25 11.18 -18.39 3.48
CA THR A 25 11.34 -18.01 4.90
C THR A 25 11.80 -16.57 5.10
N LEU A 26 12.42 -15.93 4.10
CA LEU A 26 12.69 -14.49 4.11
C LEU A 26 11.41 -13.65 3.90
N VAL A 27 10.41 -14.21 3.22
CA VAL A 27 9.09 -13.60 3.01
C VAL A 27 8.20 -13.74 4.27
N LEU A 28 8.46 -14.76 5.10
CA LEU A 28 7.67 -15.08 6.29
C LEU A 28 8.42 -14.71 7.58
N GLY A 29 8.33 -13.45 8.00
CA GLY A 29 8.52 -13.11 9.41
C GLY A 29 9.50 -11.99 9.73
N LYS A 30 9.27 -10.79 9.19
CA LYS A 30 9.57 -9.57 9.96
C LYS A 30 8.24 -8.95 10.36
N SER A 31 7.90 -9.15 11.63
CA SER A 31 6.73 -8.60 12.29
C SER A 31 6.50 -7.15 11.89
N TYR A 32 5.26 -6.82 11.54
CA TYR A 32 4.77 -5.46 11.40
C TYR A 32 5.40 -4.55 12.47
N ASP A 33 6.36 -3.71 12.07
CA ASP A 33 7.05 -2.81 12.99
C ASP A 33 6.14 -1.61 13.24
N SER A 34 5.29 -1.75 14.25
CA SER A 34 4.33 -0.73 14.69
C SER A 34 5.01 0.62 15.00
N THR A 35 6.30 0.62 15.35
CA THR A 35 7.08 1.84 15.58
C THR A 35 7.31 2.61 14.29
N LEU A 36 7.68 1.89 13.22
CA LEU A 36 7.84 2.47 11.88
C LEU A 36 6.50 2.97 11.34
N MET A 37 5.41 2.21 11.51
CA MET A 37 4.08 2.68 11.12
C MET A 37 3.65 3.94 11.86
N ARG A 38 3.88 4.01 13.18
CA ARG A 38 3.55 5.21 13.95
C ARG A 38 4.35 6.43 13.49
N ARG A 39 5.60 6.22 13.05
CA ARG A 39 6.43 7.28 12.47
C ARG A 39 5.90 7.75 11.12
N LEU A 40 5.45 6.82 10.26
CA LEU A 40 4.83 7.16 8.97
C LEU A 40 3.50 7.88 9.10
N LEU A 41 2.64 7.39 10.00
CA LEU A 41 1.38 8.05 10.33
C LEU A 41 1.62 9.49 10.80
N ARG A 42 2.76 9.78 11.46
CA ARG A 42 3.12 11.15 11.83
C ARG A 42 3.43 12.05 10.64
N TYR A 43 4.02 11.54 9.55
CA TYR A 43 4.17 12.30 8.30
C TYR A 43 2.85 12.48 7.56
N MET A 44 1.87 11.61 7.79
CA MET A 44 0.52 11.73 7.23
C MET A 44 -0.41 12.67 8.01
N LEU A 45 -0.20 12.85 9.33
CA LEU A 45 -0.96 13.76 10.21
C LEU A 45 -1.18 15.19 9.66
N PRO A 46 -0.18 15.88 9.06
CA PRO A 46 -0.41 17.22 8.48
C PRO A 46 -1.46 17.21 7.35
N TYR A 47 -1.70 16.06 6.72
CA TYR A 47 -2.67 15.88 5.64
C TYR A 47 -4.01 15.27 6.11
N LYS A 48 -4.27 15.22 7.43
CA LYS A 48 -5.46 14.57 8.04
C LYS A 48 -6.81 15.00 7.44
N GLN A 49 -6.97 16.27 7.08
CA GLN A 49 -8.21 16.75 6.47
C GLN A 49 -8.43 16.13 5.08
N ARG A 50 -7.38 16.07 4.27
CA ARG A 50 -7.43 15.47 2.93
C ARG A 50 -7.64 13.96 3.01
N LEU A 51 -7.00 13.30 3.97
CA LEU A 51 -7.25 11.89 4.26
C LEU A 51 -8.68 11.64 4.69
N ALA A 52 -9.25 12.48 5.57
CA ALA A 52 -10.65 12.36 5.97
C ALA A 52 -11.60 12.50 4.77
N TYR A 53 -11.37 13.48 3.89
CA TYR A 53 -12.14 13.61 2.63
C TYR A 53 -12.00 12.37 1.74
N ALA A 54 -10.79 11.82 1.60
CA ALA A 54 -10.57 10.61 0.81
C ALA A 54 -11.29 9.39 1.39
N VAL A 55 -11.35 9.27 2.73
CA VAL A 55 -12.11 8.22 3.43
C VAL A 55 -13.61 8.37 3.18
N VAL A 56 -14.16 9.59 3.20
CA VAL A 56 -15.58 9.82 2.87
C VAL A 56 -15.87 9.40 1.42
N LEU A 57 -15.00 9.78 0.47
CA LEU A 57 -15.14 9.37 -0.93
C LEU A 57 -15.01 7.85 -1.11
N MET A 58 -14.17 7.19 -0.30
CA MET A 58 -14.03 5.73 -0.28
C MET A 58 -15.31 5.04 0.17
N ILE A 59 -15.89 5.50 1.27
CA ILE A 59 -17.16 4.97 1.78
C ILE A 59 -18.26 5.16 0.74
N LEU A 60 -18.32 6.35 0.12
CA LEU A 60 -19.28 6.63 -0.96
C LEU A 60 -19.11 5.67 -2.15
N ALA A 61 -17.87 5.47 -2.61
CA ALA A 61 -17.56 4.55 -3.71
C ALA A 61 -17.95 3.10 -3.36
N ALA A 62 -17.73 2.66 -2.12
CA ALA A 62 -18.14 1.33 -1.67
C ALA A 62 -19.67 1.17 -1.68
N PHE A 63 -20.41 2.18 -1.20
CA PHE A 63 -21.87 2.16 -1.26
C PHE A 63 -22.39 2.12 -2.70
N THR A 64 -21.82 2.92 -3.61
CA THR A 64 -22.24 2.92 -5.02
C THR A 64 -21.93 1.59 -5.70
N GLY A 65 -20.81 0.95 -5.38
CA GLY A 65 -20.45 -0.37 -5.92
C GLY A 65 -21.45 -1.48 -5.53
N VAL A 66 -22.05 -1.40 -4.33
CA VAL A 66 -23.12 -2.32 -3.91
C VAL A 66 -24.49 -1.89 -4.43
N ALA A 67 -24.74 -0.60 -4.60
CA ALA A 67 -25.99 -0.09 -5.16
C ALA A 67 -26.19 -0.50 -6.62
N ALA A 68 -25.11 -0.61 -7.41
CA ALA A 68 -25.15 -1.00 -8.81
C ALA A 68 -25.90 -2.33 -9.07
N PRO A 69 -25.51 -3.48 -8.48
CA PRO A 69 -26.21 -4.75 -8.69
C PRO A 69 -27.65 -4.73 -8.16
N TRP A 70 -27.92 -3.99 -7.08
CA TRP A 70 -29.27 -3.83 -6.56
C TRP A 70 -30.20 -3.09 -7.54
N ILE A 71 -29.72 -1.99 -8.16
CA ILE A 71 -30.45 -1.24 -9.18
C ILE A 71 -30.67 -2.09 -10.43
N ILE A 72 -29.66 -2.84 -10.87
CA ILE A 72 -29.79 -3.75 -12.02
C ILE A 72 -30.85 -4.81 -11.75
N GLY A 73 -30.89 -5.41 -10.56
CA GLY A 73 -31.92 -6.37 -10.17
C GLY A 73 -33.33 -5.77 -10.28
N LYS A 74 -33.52 -4.55 -9.74
CA LYS A 74 -34.79 -3.83 -9.83
C LYS A 74 -35.19 -3.47 -11.25
N ALA A 75 -34.24 -3.07 -12.10
CA ALA A 75 -34.49 -2.81 -13.51
C ALA A 75 -34.98 -4.06 -14.26
N ILE A 76 -34.43 -5.23 -13.93
CA ILE A 76 -34.84 -6.51 -14.52
C ILE A 76 -36.24 -6.91 -14.02
N ASP A 77 -36.47 -6.90 -12.71
CA ASP A 77 -37.73 -7.38 -12.13
C ASP A 77 -38.92 -6.47 -12.43
N GLU A 78 -38.77 -5.15 -12.29
CA GLU A 78 -39.88 -4.20 -12.45
C GLU A 78 -39.97 -3.65 -13.87
N GLY A 79 -38.84 -3.52 -14.56
CA GLY A 79 -38.79 -3.02 -15.93
C GLY A 79 -39.03 -4.12 -16.96
N ILE A 80 -38.13 -5.11 -17.02
CA ILE A 80 -38.16 -6.16 -18.06
C ILE A 80 -39.29 -7.16 -17.80
N ARG A 81 -39.34 -7.78 -16.61
CA ARG A 81 -40.40 -8.76 -16.27
C ARG A 81 -41.77 -8.11 -16.11
N GLY A 82 -41.82 -6.89 -15.58
CA GLY A 82 -43.05 -6.10 -15.48
C GLY A 82 -43.56 -5.52 -16.81
N GLY A 83 -42.77 -5.60 -17.90
CA GLY A 83 -43.15 -5.12 -19.23
C GLY A 83 -43.31 -3.60 -19.37
N SER A 84 -42.79 -2.81 -18.42
CA SER A 84 -43.02 -1.37 -18.37
C SER A 84 -41.78 -0.56 -18.78
N LEU A 85 -41.81 -0.02 -20.01
CA LEU A 85 -40.68 0.79 -20.55
C LEU A 85 -40.41 2.06 -19.73
N SER A 86 -41.43 2.62 -19.07
CA SER A 86 -41.28 3.83 -18.25
C SER A 86 -40.44 3.55 -16.98
N THR A 87 -40.76 2.47 -16.26
CA THR A 87 -40.02 2.03 -15.07
C THR A 87 -38.60 1.64 -15.43
N LEU A 88 -38.41 0.97 -16.57
CA LEU A 88 -37.08 0.63 -17.08
C LEU A 88 -36.23 1.90 -17.33
N ARG A 89 -36.77 2.91 -18.03
CA ARG A 89 -36.04 4.18 -18.25
C ARG A 89 -35.69 4.89 -16.94
N MET A 90 -36.58 4.86 -15.94
CA MET A 90 -36.31 5.46 -14.64
C MET A 90 -35.13 4.77 -13.94
N TRP A 91 -35.13 3.44 -13.88
CA TRP A 91 -34.04 2.67 -13.27
C TRP A 91 -32.73 2.78 -14.07
N THR A 92 -32.78 2.84 -15.40
CA THR A 92 -31.60 3.13 -16.23
C THR A 92 -31.03 4.51 -15.95
N GLY A 93 -31.89 5.54 -15.80
CA GLY A 93 -31.46 6.88 -15.42
C GLY A 93 -30.84 6.93 -14.01
N ALA A 94 -31.44 6.22 -13.05
CA ALA A 94 -30.91 6.09 -11.70
C ALA A 94 -29.54 5.37 -11.69
N PHE A 95 -29.40 4.31 -12.47
CA PHE A 95 -28.13 3.62 -12.66
C PHE A 95 -27.05 4.54 -13.23
N ALA A 96 -27.38 5.30 -14.29
CA ALA A 96 -26.46 6.27 -14.88
C ALA A 96 -26.01 7.33 -13.86
N ALA A 97 -26.93 7.84 -13.03
CA ALA A 97 -26.60 8.78 -11.97
C ALA A 97 -25.66 8.16 -10.92
N VAL A 98 -25.93 6.94 -10.45
CA VAL A 98 -25.07 6.23 -9.50
C VAL A 98 -23.68 5.94 -10.11
N ALA A 99 -23.61 5.54 -11.37
CA ALA A 99 -22.35 5.31 -12.07
C ALA A 99 -21.50 6.59 -12.18
N LEU A 100 -22.13 7.75 -12.41
CA LEU A 100 -21.43 9.04 -12.41
C LEU A 100 -20.90 9.41 -11.02
N VAL A 101 -21.68 9.17 -9.97
CA VAL A 101 -21.25 9.39 -8.58
C VAL A 101 -20.09 8.46 -8.23
N GLU A 102 -20.18 7.18 -8.60
CA GLU A 102 -19.11 6.20 -8.39
C GLU A 102 -17.82 6.62 -9.10
N TRP A 103 -17.92 7.00 -10.38
CA TRP A 103 -16.77 7.47 -11.15
C TRP A 103 -16.11 8.70 -10.49
N TYR A 104 -16.90 9.69 -10.09
CA TYR A 104 -16.41 10.89 -9.44
C TYR A 104 -15.78 10.58 -8.07
N ALA A 105 -16.44 9.77 -7.25
CA ALA A 105 -15.97 9.39 -5.92
C ALA A 105 -14.65 8.62 -6.01
N ASN A 106 -14.57 7.64 -6.90
CA ASN A 106 -13.37 6.83 -7.08
C ASN A 106 -12.21 7.68 -7.64
N ARG A 107 -12.47 8.50 -8.67
CA ARG A 107 -11.46 9.39 -9.24
C ARG A 107 -10.97 10.42 -8.24
N GLY A 108 -11.87 11.00 -7.46
CA GLY A 108 -11.55 11.94 -6.38
C GLY A 108 -10.68 11.28 -5.29
N ARG A 109 -11.08 10.11 -4.80
CA ARG A 109 -10.33 9.32 -3.82
C ARG A 109 -8.90 9.05 -4.29
N ILE A 110 -8.74 8.49 -5.50
CA ILE A 110 -7.42 8.14 -6.06
C ILE A 110 -6.55 9.40 -6.21
N SER A 111 -7.12 10.50 -6.71
CA SER A 111 -6.37 11.75 -6.88
C SER A 111 -5.89 12.33 -5.56
N LEU A 112 -6.74 12.31 -4.52
CA LEU A 112 -6.38 12.78 -3.20
C LEU A 112 -5.28 11.92 -2.58
N MET A 113 -5.40 10.59 -2.69
CA MET A 113 -4.37 9.68 -2.16
C MET A 113 -3.03 9.86 -2.89
N ALA A 114 -3.03 9.95 -4.22
CA ALA A 114 -1.81 10.21 -5.00
C ALA A 114 -1.15 11.55 -4.62
N TYR A 115 -1.96 12.60 -4.41
CA TYR A 115 -1.46 13.89 -3.97
C TYR A 115 -0.81 13.80 -2.58
N VAL A 116 -1.48 13.14 -1.61
CA VAL A 116 -0.95 12.98 -0.25
C VAL A 116 0.32 12.15 -0.26
N GLY A 117 0.35 11.04 -1.01
CA GLY A 117 1.53 10.19 -1.19
C GLY A 117 2.73 11.02 -1.67
N THR A 118 2.58 11.71 -2.81
CA THR A 118 3.64 12.55 -3.38
C THR A 118 4.15 13.61 -2.39
N LYS A 119 3.25 14.22 -1.62
CA LYS A 119 3.63 15.23 -0.62
C LYS A 119 4.39 14.65 0.56
N VAL A 120 3.95 13.51 1.10
CA VAL A 120 4.67 12.79 2.16
C VAL A 120 6.07 12.42 1.69
N VAL A 121 6.20 11.90 0.46
CA VAL A 121 7.49 11.60 -0.16
C VAL A 121 8.38 12.83 -0.25
N ALA A 122 7.84 13.96 -0.72
CA ALA A 122 8.59 15.21 -0.82
C ALA A 122 9.10 15.70 0.54
N ASP A 123 8.26 15.64 1.58
CA ASP A 123 8.62 16.06 2.94
C ASP A 123 9.72 15.15 3.53
N LEU A 124 9.62 13.84 3.29
CA LEU A 124 10.64 12.86 3.68
C LEU A 124 11.98 13.14 2.98
N ARG A 125 11.96 13.35 1.65
CA ARG A 125 13.16 13.70 0.87
C ARG A 125 13.81 14.97 1.41
N GLN A 126 13.04 16.01 1.71
CA GLN A 126 13.55 17.26 2.25
C GLN A 126 14.16 17.11 3.64
N GLN A 127 13.56 16.30 4.52
CA GLN A 127 14.11 16.06 5.86
C GLN A 127 15.40 15.23 5.80
N LEU A 128 15.45 14.21 4.94
CA LEU A 128 16.65 13.39 4.73
C LEU A 128 17.80 14.21 4.15
N PHE A 129 17.54 15.03 3.13
CA PHE A 129 18.58 15.91 2.58
C PHE A 129 19.18 16.83 3.64
N ARG A 130 18.34 17.45 4.47
CA ARG A 130 18.80 18.30 5.59
C ARG A 130 19.63 17.52 6.60
N HIS A 131 19.21 16.31 6.94
CA HIS A 131 19.96 15.47 7.87
C HIS A 131 21.31 15.05 7.28
N LEU A 132 21.34 14.63 6.03
CA LEU A 132 22.58 14.27 5.33
C LEU A 132 23.55 15.45 5.28
N HIS A 133 23.10 16.66 4.95
CA HIS A 133 23.95 17.85 4.97
C HIS A 133 24.55 18.19 6.35
N SER A 134 23.95 17.71 7.44
CA SER A 134 24.46 17.93 8.80
C SER A 134 25.49 16.90 9.27
N LEU A 135 25.73 15.84 8.51
CA LEU A 135 26.70 14.79 8.85
C LEU A 135 28.15 15.22 8.57
N SER A 136 29.08 14.62 9.31
CA SER A 136 30.50 14.96 9.25
C SER A 136 31.19 14.41 8.00
N LEU A 137 32.27 15.08 7.56
CA LEU A 137 33.13 14.64 6.45
C LEU A 137 33.66 13.20 6.59
N ASN A 138 33.86 12.73 7.83
CA ASN A 138 34.29 11.35 8.10
C ASN A 138 33.21 10.30 7.74
N PHE A 139 31.93 10.65 7.88
CA PHE A 139 30.83 9.78 7.44
C PHE A 139 30.79 9.65 5.92
N PHE A 140 31.06 10.75 5.20
CA PHE A 140 31.06 10.78 3.74
C PHE A 140 32.21 10.01 3.11
N ASN A 141 33.33 9.84 3.82
CA ASN A 141 34.47 9.08 3.31
C ASN A 141 34.25 7.56 3.36
N ASN A 142 33.40 7.09 4.29
CA ASN A 142 33.15 5.66 4.50
C ASN A 142 31.88 5.15 3.79
N TYR A 143 30.98 6.03 3.34
CA TYR A 143 29.70 5.65 2.73
C TYR A 143 29.35 6.48 1.49
N SER A 144 29.00 5.80 0.40
CA SER A 144 28.53 6.42 -0.85
C SER A 144 27.12 7.00 -0.71
N ILE A 145 27.01 8.33 -0.65
CA ILE A 145 25.76 9.09 -0.49
C ILE A 145 24.73 8.72 -1.58
N GLY A 146 25.17 8.51 -2.82
CA GLY A 146 24.29 8.17 -3.95
C GLY A 146 23.52 6.86 -3.77
N ARG A 147 24.14 5.83 -3.17
CA ARG A 147 23.46 4.56 -2.86
C ARG A 147 22.47 4.69 -1.72
N LEU A 148 22.83 5.45 -0.68
CA LEU A 148 21.91 5.73 0.44
C LEU A 148 20.68 6.49 -0.05
N MET A 149 20.87 7.50 -0.89
CA MET A 149 19.78 8.27 -1.49
C MET A 149 18.91 7.41 -2.41
N SER A 150 19.50 6.63 -3.32
CA SER A 150 18.74 5.74 -4.21
C SER A 150 17.91 4.73 -3.44
N ARG A 151 18.48 4.08 -2.42
CA ARG A 151 17.77 3.12 -1.58
C ARG A 151 16.63 3.79 -0.80
N LEU A 152 16.88 4.97 -0.20
CA LEU A 152 15.84 5.74 0.49
C LEU A 152 14.72 6.20 -0.45
N LEU A 153 15.06 6.63 -1.67
CA LEU A 153 14.06 7.06 -2.66
C LEU A 153 13.17 5.88 -3.06
N SER A 154 13.77 4.72 -3.29
CA SER A 154 13.06 3.48 -3.57
C SER A 154 12.17 3.06 -2.40
N ASP A 155 12.67 3.07 -1.17
CA ASP A 155 11.90 2.73 0.02
C ASP A 155 10.70 3.67 0.22
N VAL A 156 10.87 4.96 -0.05
CA VAL A 156 9.83 5.98 0.07
C VAL A 156 8.77 5.85 -1.04
N GLU A 157 9.17 5.43 -2.24
CA GLU A 157 8.25 5.14 -3.34
C GLU A 157 7.40 3.89 -3.04
N VAL A 158 8.02 2.83 -2.53
CA VAL A 158 7.30 1.65 -2.03
C VAL A 158 6.27 2.03 -0.95
N MET A 159 6.58 3.00 -0.10
CA MET A 159 5.64 3.51 0.89
C MET A 159 4.51 4.36 0.30
N GLN A 160 4.79 5.16 -0.73
CA GLN A 160 3.75 5.87 -1.48
C GLN A 160 2.77 4.88 -2.12
N ASP A 161 3.29 3.82 -2.73
CA ASP A 161 2.48 2.78 -3.34
C ASP A 161 1.66 2.03 -2.29
N PHE A 162 2.25 1.69 -1.14
CA PHE A 162 1.52 1.09 -0.03
C PHE A 162 0.35 1.97 0.44
N ILE A 163 0.56 3.28 0.63
CA ILE A 163 -0.51 4.20 1.06
C ILE A 163 -1.60 4.32 -0.01
N THR A 164 -1.22 4.28 -1.29
CA THR A 164 -2.14 4.48 -2.42
C THR A 164 -2.94 3.22 -2.75
N TRP A 165 -2.40 2.02 -2.48
CA TRP A 165 -3.00 0.76 -2.92
C TRP A 165 -3.40 -0.19 -1.77
N SER A 166 -2.74 -0.15 -0.61
CA SER A 166 -3.10 -1.03 0.53
C SER A 166 -4.18 -0.45 1.44
N ILE A 167 -4.36 0.88 1.47
CA ILE A 167 -5.42 1.51 2.30
C ILE A 167 -6.78 1.51 1.59
N THR A 168 -6.80 1.42 0.26
CA THR A 168 -7.97 1.63 -0.61
C THR A 168 -8.36 0.41 -1.41
#